data_AF-A0A497PLM7-F1
#
_entry.id   AF-A0A497PLM7-F1
#
_cell.length_a   1.000
_cell.length_b   1.000
_cell.length_c   1.000
_cell.angle_alpha   90.00
_cell.angle_beta   90.00
_cell.angle_gamma   90.00
#
_symmetry.space_group_name_H-M   'P 1'
#
loop_
_entity.id
_entity.type
_entity.pdbx_description
1 polymer ?
#
loop_
_entity_poly.entity_id
_entity_poly.type
_entity_poly.pdbx_seq_one_letter_code
_entity_poly.pdbx_strand_id
1 'polypeptide(L)'
;ARHSLEVARRLNEDRLVRVCYETNGNISSKWLNRIADVVESTGGTVKFDLKAYSPEVYTALTGVRNDVVLRNFRRLAQRGRERDGEFLVASILLVPGYVDLHEIRLLCEFIASCDTTIPTALLGFAPHHHMRDLPRTSRSHAKRAREVAMEVGLANVRIGNVGLLSDTEYNIE
;
A
#
# COMPACT_ATOMS: atom_id res chain seq x y z
N ALA A 1 -4.34 7.84 16.01
CA ALA A 1 -2.91 8.19 16.11
C ALA A 1 -2.44 8.42 17.55
N ARG A 2 -3.03 9.35 18.34
CA ARG A 2 -2.54 9.62 19.72
C ARG A 2 -2.39 8.37 20.59
N HIS A 3 -3.41 7.51 20.63
CA HIS A 3 -3.39 6.29 21.43
C HIS A 3 -2.29 5.31 20.97
N SER A 4 -2.21 5.01 19.67
CA SER A 4 -1.19 4.09 19.13
C SER A 4 0.24 4.58 19.37
N LEU A 5 0.49 5.89 19.30
CA LEU A 5 1.79 6.47 19.61
C LEU A 5 2.15 6.39 21.09
N GLU A 6 1.20 6.58 22.00
CA GLU A 6 1.45 6.44 23.44
C GLU A 6 1.75 4.99 23.82
N VAL A 7 1.06 4.03 23.20
CA VAL A 7 1.35 2.60 23.40
C VAL A 7 2.77 2.27 22.92
N ALA A 8 3.16 2.74 21.73
CA ALA A 8 4.52 2.56 21.21
C ALA A 8 5.59 3.16 22.13
N ARG A 9 5.32 4.35 22.68
CA ARG A 9 6.21 5.02 23.64
C ARG A 9 6.39 4.20 24.91
N ARG A 10 5.29 3.78 25.56
CA ARG A 10 5.33 3.00 26.80
C ARG A 10 6.03 1.65 26.64
N LEU A 11 5.78 0.95 25.53
CA LEU A 11 6.46 -0.31 25.25
C LEU A 11 7.98 -0.14 25.16
N ASN A 12 8.44 0.99 24.63
CA ASN A 12 9.85 1.33 24.48
C ASN A 12 10.51 1.96 25.72
N GLU A 13 9.76 2.22 26.80
CA GLU A 13 10.36 2.59 28.09
C GLU A 13 11.10 1.40 28.71
N ASP A 14 10.54 0.19 28.56
CA ASP A 14 11.06 -1.03 29.21
C ASP A 14 11.68 -2.04 28.22
N ARG A 15 11.34 -1.97 26.93
CA ARG A 15 11.75 -2.97 25.92
C ARG A 15 12.07 -2.32 24.57
N LEU A 16 13.20 -2.65 23.96
CA LEU A 16 13.52 -2.20 22.60
C LEU A 16 12.69 -2.97 21.57
N VAL A 17 11.54 -2.40 21.16
CA VAL A 17 10.63 -3.00 20.17
C VAL A 17 10.54 -2.16 18.91
N ARG A 18 10.67 -2.80 17.75
CA ARG A 18 10.44 -2.15 16.45
C ARG A 18 8.95 -1.89 16.25
N VAL A 19 8.59 -0.67 15.89
CA VAL A 19 7.20 -0.28 15.67
C VAL A 19 6.92 -0.21 14.18
N CYS A 20 6.14 -1.16 13.67
CA CYS A 20 5.59 -1.08 12.31
C CYS A 20 4.19 -0.48 12.34
N TYR A 21 3.88 0.39 11.37
CA TYR A 21 2.60 1.10 11.31
C TYR A 21 1.92 0.88 9.97
N GLU A 22 0.73 0.30 9.99
CA GLU A 22 -0.09 0.12 8.79
C GLU A 22 -1.14 1.24 8.68
N THR A 23 -1.29 1.81 7.48
CA THR A 23 -2.19 2.95 7.25
C THR A 23 -2.76 2.96 5.84
N ASN A 24 -3.99 3.48 5.69
CA ASN A 24 -4.62 3.79 4.41
C ASN A 24 -4.17 5.15 3.82
N GLY A 25 -3.31 5.88 4.53
CA GLY A 25 -2.73 7.13 4.07
C GLY A 25 -3.57 8.39 4.27
N ASN A 26 -4.86 8.29 4.59
CA ASN A 26 -5.73 9.44 4.83
C ASN A 26 -5.56 9.97 6.27
N ILE A 27 -4.38 10.52 6.55
CA ILE A 27 -3.98 11.03 7.87
C ILE A 27 -3.51 12.49 7.72
N SER A 28 -3.80 13.34 8.71
CA SER A 28 -3.26 14.70 8.69
C SER A 28 -1.73 14.70 8.81
N SER A 29 -1.06 15.63 8.12
CA SER A 29 0.41 15.74 8.12
C SER A 29 1.00 15.81 9.53
N LYS A 30 0.33 16.50 10.46
CA LYS A 30 0.70 16.57 11.87
C LYS A 30 0.85 15.19 12.52
N TRP A 31 -0.10 14.29 12.27
CA TRP A 31 -0.05 12.94 12.85
C TRP A 31 0.86 12.01 12.06
N LEU A 32 0.90 12.15 10.73
CA LEU A 32 1.79 11.38 9.88
C LEU A 32 3.27 11.58 10.25
N ASN A 33 3.69 12.83 10.49
CA ASN A 33 5.06 13.12 10.90
C ASN A 33 5.40 12.43 12.22
N ARG A 34 4.51 12.51 13.23
CA ARG A 34 4.74 11.88 14.53
C ARG A 34 4.79 10.35 14.45
N ILE A 35 3.97 9.75 13.57
CA ILE A 35 4.03 8.31 13.30
C ILE A 35 5.36 7.96 12.67
N ALA A 36 5.75 8.70 11.63
CA ALA A 36 7.03 8.50 10.97
C ALA A 36 8.21 8.67 11.95
N ASP A 37 8.19 9.65 12.85
CA ASP A 37 9.24 9.85 13.87
C ASP A 37 9.43 8.59 14.76
N VAL A 38 8.33 7.97 15.20
CA VAL A 38 8.37 6.77 16.07
C VAL A 38 8.76 5.51 15.30
N VAL A 39 8.21 5.33 14.10
CA VAL A 39 8.58 4.20 13.24
C VAL A 39 10.06 4.27 12.91
N GLU A 40 10.54 5.46 12.59
CA GLU A 40 11.93 5.74 12.29
C GLU A 40 12.85 5.48 13.48
N SER A 41 12.55 6.05 14.66
CA SER A 41 13.41 5.92 15.84
C SER A 41 13.53 4.49 16.37
N THR A 42 12.56 3.63 16.04
CA THR A 42 12.55 2.22 16.41
C THR A 42 13.03 1.29 15.30
N GLY A 43 13.42 1.84 14.13
CA GLY A 43 13.86 1.05 12.97
C GLY A 43 12.76 0.16 12.39
N GLY A 44 11.50 0.58 12.51
CA GLY A 44 10.34 -0.12 11.96
C GLY A 44 9.97 0.33 10.54
N THR A 45 8.79 -0.11 10.10
CA THR A 45 8.29 0.11 8.73
C THR A 45 6.88 0.69 8.71
N VAL A 46 6.62 1.63 7.80
CA VAL A 46 5.27 2.05 7.44
C VAL A 46 4.78 1.20 6.27
N LYS A 47 3.71 0.43 6.48
CA LYS A 47 2.99 -0.23 5.39
C LYS A 47 1.84 0.66 4.96
N PHE A 48 1.82 1.04 3.69
CA PHE A 48 0.91 2.05 3.16
C PHE A 48 0.03 1.45 2.06
N ASP A 49 -1.29 1.45 2.30
CA ASP A 49 -2.28 0.88 1.40
C ASP A 49 -2.74 1.90 0.35
N LEU A 50 -2.36 1.67 -0.91
CA LEU A 50 -2.76 2.46 -2.07
C LEU A 50 -3.88 1.72 -2.81
N LYS A 51 -5.11 2.24 -2.66
CA LYS A 51 -6.32 1.56 -3.14
C LYS A 51 -6.60 1.78 -4.63
N ALA A 52 -6.24 2.96 -5.14
CA ALA A 52 -6.47 3.42 -6.50
C ALA A 52 -5.73 4.75 -6.73
N TYR A 53 -5.22 4.97 -7.94
CA TYR A 53 -4.68 6.23 -8.44
C TYR A 53 -5.78 7.14 -9.02
N SER A 54 -6.74 6.58 -9.75
CA SER A 54 -7.85 7.34 -10.35
C SER A 54 -8.78 7.85 -9.24
N PRO A 55 -9.06 9.17 -9.16
CA PRO A 55 -9.91 9.74 -8.11
C PRO A 55 -11.31 9.12 -8.04
N GLU A 56 -11.88 8.76 -9.18
CA GLU A 56 -13.21 8.17 -9.32
C GLU A 56 -13.24 6.76 -8.73
N VAL A 57 -12.28 5.91 -9.12
CA VAL A 57 -12.12 4.54 -8.59
C VAL A 57 -11.86 4.59 -7.09
N TYR A 58 -10.95 5.46 -6.64
CA TYR A 58 -10.65 5.60 -5.22
C TYR A 58 -11.88 6.05 -4.42
N THR A 59 -12.65 7.01 -4.95
CA THR A 59 -13.89 7.46 -4.30
C THR A 59 -14.94 6.34 -4.26
N ALA A 60 -15.08 5.56 -5.34
CA ALA A 60 -15.99 4.41 -5.35
C ALA A 60 -15.61 3.35 -4.30
N LEU A 61 -14.31 3.10 -4.09
CA LEU A 61 -13.81 2.13 -3.11
C LEU A 61 -13.84 2.63 -1.66
N THR A 62 -13.80 3.95 -1.43
CA THR A 62 -13.51 4.51 -0.08
C THR A 62 -14.47 5.60 0.40
N GLY A 63 -15.25 6.20 -0.49
CA GLY A 63 -16.12 7.34 -0.21
C GLY A 63 -15.40 8.68 -0.05
N VAL A 64 -14.08 8.78 -0.26
CA VAL A 64 -13.31 10.02 -0.13
C VAL A 64 -12.32 10.20 -1.28
N ARG A 65 -11.76 11.41 -1.44
CA ARG A 65 -10.74 11.71 -2.46
C ARG A 65 -9.34 11.20 -2.05
N ASN A 66 -8.48 10.96 -3.04
CA ASN A 66 -7.14 10.39 -2.83
C ASN A 66 -5.99 11.40 -2.76
N ASP A 67 -6.25 12.70 -2.88
CA ASP A 67 -5.21 13.74 -2.95
C ASP A 67 -4.32 13.76 -1.69
N VAL A 68 -4.93 13.62 -0.51
CA VAL A 68 -4.21 13.55 0.77
C VAL A 68 -3.33 12.31 0.84
N VAL A 69 -3.82 11.18 0.34
CA VAL A 69 -3.17 9.86 0.40
C VAL A 69 -1.92 9.86 -0.48
N LEU A 70 -2.04 10.29 -1.74
CA LEU A 70 -0.90 10.38 -2.67
C LEU A 70 0.14 11.39 -2.19
N ARG A 71 -0.28 12.55 -1.65
CA ARG A 71 0.64 13.54 -1.07
C ARG A 71 1.40 12.98 0.13
N ASN A 72 0.71 12.24 1.01
CA ASN A 72 1.32 11.65 2.19
C ASN A 72 2.30 10.52 1.83
N PHE A 73 1.97 9.70 0.84
CA PHE A 73 2.88 8.67 0.34
C PHE A 73 4.19 9.28 -0.18
N ARG A 74 4.11 10.30 -1.05
CA ARG A 74 5.29 11.04 -1.54
C ARG A 74 6.15 11.57 -0.40
N ARG A 75 5.52 12.14 0.64
CA ARG A 75 6.22 12.67 1.82
C ARG A 75 6.96 11.59 2.59
N LEU A 76 6.36 10.41 2.78
CA LEU A 76 7.05 9.29 3.44
C LEU A 76 8.16 8.71 2.57
N ALA A 77 7.95 8.61 1.26
CA ALA A 77 8.98 8.13 0.34
C ALA A 77 10.22 9.04 0.36
N GLN A 78 10.02 10.37 0.30
CA GLN A 78 11.10 11.34 0.44
C GLN A 78 11.85 11.19 1.77
N ARG A 79 11.13 10.93 2.86
CA ARG A 79 11.73 10.71 4.18
C ARG A 79 12.53 9.41 4.28
N GLY A 80 12.18 8.39 3.49
CA GLY A 80 12.81 7.07 3.48
C GLY A 80 14.00 6.90 2.53
N ARG A 81 14.17 7.78 1.54
CA ARG A 81 15.03 7.59 0.35
C ARG A 81 16.52 7.33 0.63
N GLU A 82 17.08 7.86 1.71
CA GLU A 82 18.51 7.75 2.03
C GLU A 82 18.77 6.83 3.23
N ARG A 83 17.79 6.02 3.61
CA ARG A 83 17.84 5.24 4.84
C ARG A 83 18.26 3.81 4.58
N ASP A 84 18.99 3.26 5.55
CA ASP A 84 19.18 1.83 5.64
C ASP A 84 17.86 1.14 6.07
N GLY A 85 17.42 0.16 5.28
CA GLY A 85 16.25 -0.66 5.56
C GLY A 85 14.93 -0.16 4.97
N GLU A 86 13.90 -1.00 5.08
CA GLU A 86 12.58 -0.77 4.47
C GLU A 86 11.71 0.16 5.34
N PHE A 87 11.93 1.48 5.26
CA PHE A 87 11.11 2.45 6.00
C PHE A 87 9.66 2.51 5.51
N LEU A 88 9.45 2.40 4.19
CA LEU A 88 8.14 2.50 3.55
C LEU A 88 7.92 1.29 2.65
N VAL A 89 6.74 0.66 2.77
CA VAL A 89 6.29 -0.44 1.92
C VAL A 89 4.93 -0.09 1.36
N ALA A 90 4.75 -0.21 0.05
CA ALA A 90 3.47 -0.06 -0.61
C ALA A 90 2.69 -1.38 -0.62
N SER A 91 1.37 -1.31 -0.47
CA SER A 91 0.48 -2.43 -0.79
C SER A 91 -0.68 -1.98 -1.65
N ILE A 92 -1.06 -2.83 -2.61
CA ILE A 92 -2.17 -2.60 -3.54
C ILE A 92 -3.05 -3.85 -3.50
N LEU A 93 -4.34 -3.70 -3.20
CA LEU A 93 -5.31 -4.80 -3.24
C LEU A 93 -5.91 -4.92 -4.65
N LEU A 94 -5.78 -6.09 -5.26
CA LEU A 94 -6.22 -6.34 -6.65
C LEU A 94 -7.72 -6.65 -6.73
N VAL A 95 -8.56 -5.64 -6.49
CA VAL A 95 -10.03 -5.77 -6.51
C VAL A 95 -10.52 -5.91 -7.96
N PRO A 96 -11.09 -7.07 -8.36
CA PRO A 96 -11.57 -7.27 -9.72
C PRO A 96 -12.61 -6.23 -10.14
N GLY A 97 -12.49 -5.68 -11.35
CA GLY A 97 -13.38 -4.66 -11.91
C GLY A 97 -13.16 -3.23 -11.39
N TYR A 98 -12.29 -3.04 -10.40
CA TYR A 98 -11.93 -1.71 -9.87
C TYR A 98 -10.44 -1.39 -10.03
N VAL A 99 -9.58 -2.37 -9.78
CA VAL A 99 -8.12 -2.22 -9.86
C VAL A 99 -7.63 -3.15 -10.96
N ASP A 100 -7.82 -2.74 -12.20
CA ASP A 100 -7.37 -3.42 -13.43
C ASP A 100 -5.90 -3.11 -13.76
N LEU A 101 -5.40 -3.62 -14.89
CA LEU A 101 -4.01 -3.40 -15.30
C LEU A 101 -3.69 -1.93 -15.58
N HIS A 102 -4.67 -1.13 -16.02
CA HIS A 102 -4.50 0.31 -16.21
C HIS A 102 -4.26 1.01 -14.86
N GLU A 103 -5.11 0.74 -13.88
CA GLU A 103 -5.01 1.30 -12.54
C GLU A 103 -3.73 0.85 -11.82
N ILE A 104 -3.34 -0.42 -11.99
CA ILE A 104 -2.06 -0.95 -11.49
C ILE A 104 -0.89 -0.18 -12.10
N ARG A 105 -0.88 0.06 -13.42
CA ARG A 105 0.19 0.80 -14.09
C ARG A 105 0.33 2.19 -13.50
N LEU A 106 -0.78 2.93 -13.36
CA LEU A 106 -0.78 4.28 -12.78
C LEU A 106 -0.26 4.30 -11.34
N LEU A 107 -0.68 3.34 -10.51
CA LEU A 107 -0.16 3.20 -9.15
C LEU A 107 1.34 2.88 -9.12
N CYS A 108 1.80 1.98 -9.98
CA CYS A 108 3.21 1.60 -10.05
C CYS A 108 4.08 2.76 -10.56
N GLU A 109 3.62 3.51 -11.56
CA GLU A 109 4.31 4.69 -12.09
C GLU A 109 4.41 5.79 -11.02
N PHE A 110 3.33 5.98 -10.26
CA PHE A 110 3.34 6.87 -9.10
C PHE A 110 4.38 6.44 -8.05
N ILE A 111 4.42 5.16 -7.67
CA ILE A 111 5.42 4.64 -6.71
C ILE A 111 6.84 4.81 -7.26
N ALA A 112 7.06 4.41 -8.51
CA ALA A 112 8.36 4.52 -9.18
C ALA A 112 8.85 5.97 -9.27
N SER A 113 7.94 6.93 -9.49
CA SER A 113 8.28 8.36 -9.47
C SER A 113 8.75 8.86 -8.10
N CYS A 114 8.40 8.14 -7.02
CA CYS A 114 8.86 8.44 -5.67
C CYS A 114 10.22 7.79 -5.41
N ASP A 115 10.28 6.46 -5.59
CA ASP A 115 11.47 5.63 -5.44
C ASP A 115 11.17 4.21 -5.96
N THR A 116 11.96 3.72 -6.93
CA THR A 116 11.80 2.40 -7.55
C THR A 116 12.15 1.23 -6.65
N THR A 117 12.82 1.49 -5.52
CA THR A 117 13.25 0.47 -4.56
C THR A 117 12.22 0.18 -3.49
N ILE A 118 11.16 0.99 -3.37
CA ILE A 118 10.07 0.78 -2.39
C ILE A 118 9.46 -0.61 -2.60
N PRO A 119 9.53 -1.51 -1.59
CA PRO A 119 8.89 -2.81 -1.67
C PRO A 119 7.38 -2.64 -1.89
N THR A 120 6.85 -3.35 -2.88
CA THR A 120 5.45 -3.25 -3.29
C THR A 120 4.79 -4.63 -3.27
N ALA A 121 3.73 -4.75 -2.46
CA ALA A 121 2.95 -5.98 -2.34
C ALA A 121 1.62 -5.87 -3.10
N LEU A 122 1.43 -6.72 -4.11
CA LEU A 122 0.17 -6.90 -4.83
C LEU A 122 -0.64 -7.98 -4.12
N LEU A 123 -1.76 -7.61 -3.50
CA LEU A 123 -2.53 -8.47 -2.60
C LEU A 123 -3.75 -9.06 -3.30
N GLY A 124 -3.94 -10.38 -3.18
CA GLY A 124 -5.18 -11.04 -3.59
C GLY A 124 -6.39 -10.58 -2.76
N PHE A 125 -7.49 -10.32 -3.45
CA PHE A 125 -8.80 -9.97 -2.91
C PHE A 125 -9.68 -11.21 -2.70
N ALA A 126 -10.47 -11.18 -1.61
CA ALA A 126 -11.52 -12.14 -1.34
C ALA A 126 -12.87 -11.41 -1.11
N PRO A 127 -13.95 -11.85 -1.77
CA PRO A 127 -15.22 -11.15 -1.77
C PRO A 127 -15.97 -11.35 -0.45
N HIS A 128 -15.92 -10.33 0.42
CA HIS A 128 -16.62 -10.29 1.69
C HIS A 128 -17.45 -9.01 1.84
N HIS A 129 -18.29 -8.98 2.87
CA HIS A 129 -19.14 -7.84 3.23
C HIS A 129 -19.96 -7.27 2.05
N HIS A 130 -19.66 -6.05 1.59
CA HIS A 130 -20.40 -5.31 0.57
C HIS A 130 -19.95 -5.64 -0.86
N MET A 131 -18.93 -6.48 -1.04
CA MET A 131 -18.34 -6.81 -2.35
C MET A 131 -18.45 -8.32 -2.64
N ARG A 132 -19.57 -8.94 -2.25
CA ARG A 132 -19.81 -10.40 -2.39
C ARG A 132 -20.15 -10.83 -3.81
N ASP A 133 -20.49 -9.87 -4.65
CA ASP A 133 -20.82 -9.99 -6.07
C ASP A 133 -19.58 -10.07 -6.97
N LEU A 134 -18.39 -9.75 -6.44
CA LEU A 134 -17.13 -9.82 -7.17
C LEU A 134 -16.46 -11.20 -7.04
N PRO A 135 -15.68 -11.65 -8.04
CA PRO A 135 -14.84 -12.83 -7.87
C PRO A 135 -13.64 -12.56 -6.95
N ARG A 136 -12.96 -13.63 -6.53
CA ARG A 136 -11.59 -13.52 -5.97
C ARG A 136 -10.64 -13.08 -7.08
N THR A 137 -9.54 -12.41 -6.72
CA THR A 137 -8.49 -12.10 -7.72
C THR A 137 -8.02 -13.37 -8.41
N SER A 138 -7.95 -13.36 -9.74
CA SER A 138 -7.43 -14.48 -10.52
C SER A 138 -5.91 -14.57 -10.43
N ARG A 139 -5.36 -15.77 -10.61
CA ARG A 139 -3.91 -15.96 -10.71
C ARG A 139 -3.33 -15.24 -11.93
N SER A 140 -4.07 -15.19 -13.04
CA SER A 140 -3.67 -14.47 -14.26
C SER A 140 -3.56 -12.97 -13.98
N HIS A 141 -4.57 -12.36 -13.33
CA HIS A 141 -4.58 -10.94 -12.97
C HIS A 141 -3.37 -10.61 -12.08
N ALA A 142 -3.15 -11.38 -11.02
CA ALA A 142 -2.03 -11.14 -10.10
C ALA A 142 -0.65 -11.26 -10.79
N LYS A 143 -0.48 -12.21 -11.72
CA LYS A 143 0.75 -12.37 -12.51
C LYS A 143 0.97 -11.18 -13.45
N ARG A 144 -0.05 -10.82 -14.23
CA ARG A 144 0.00 -9.67 -15.16
C ARG A 144 0.23 -8.35 -14.42
N ALA A 145 -0.39 -8.17 -13.27
CA ALA A 145 -0.16 -7.01 -12.39
C ALA A 145 1.32 -6.90 -11.96
N ARG A 146 1.94 -8.03 -11.59
CA ARG A 146 3.36 -8.06 -11.24
C ARG A 146 4.25 -7.75 -12.43
N GLU A 147 3.93 -8.27 -13.62
CA GLU A 147 4.65 -7.98 -14.86
C GLU A 147 4.61 -6.48 -15.17
N VAL A 148 3.43 -5.85 -15.11
CA VAL A 148 3.25 -4.39 -15.29
C VAL A 148 4.09 -3.60 -14.28
N ALA A 149 4.07 -3.98 -13.01
CA ALA A 149 4.85 -3.31 -11.97
C ALA A 149 6.36 -3.39 -12.24
N MET A 150 6.84 -4.54 -12.75
CA MET A 150 8.23 -4.72 -13.16
C MET A 150 8.59 -3.92 -14.42
N GLU A 151 7.70 -3.86 -15.42
CA GLU A 151 7.90 -3.06 -16.65
C GLU A 151 8.06 -1.56 -16.37
N VAL A 152 7.35 -1.06 -15.35
CA VAL A 152 7.46 0.33 -14.88
C VAL A 152 8.79 0.59 -14.13
N GLY A 153 9.51 -0.47 -13.75
CA GLY A 153 10.84 -0.39 -13.14
C GLY A 153 10.86 -0.56 -11.62
N LEU A 154 9.78 -1.02 -10.99
CA LEU A 154 9.81 -1.35 -9.56
C LEU A 154 10.70 -2.58 -9.31
N ALA A 155 11.67 -2.44 -8.41
CA ALA A 155 12.70 -3.47 -8.18
C ALA A 155 12.23 -4.62 -7.29
N ASN A 156 11.33 -4.35 -6.33
CA ASN A 156 10.90 -5.32 -5.32
C ASN A 156 9.37 -5.47 -5.30
N VAL A 157 8.84 -6.32 -6.17
CA VAL A 157 7.39 -6.58 -6.30
C VAL A 157 7.07 -8.04 -5.98
N ARG A 158 6.16 -8.24 -5.03
CA ARG A 158 5.66 -9.57 -4.64
C ARG A 158 4.15 -9.67 -4.71
N ILE A 159 3.66 -10.87 -5.00
CA ILE A 159 2.24 -11.21 -4.87
C ILE A 159 2.02 -11.73 -3.45
N GLY A 160 1.21 -11.03 -2.66
CA GLY A 160 0.75 -11.44 -1.34
C GLY A 160 -0.61 -12.12 -1.40
N ASN A 161 -1.00 -12.76 -0.29
CA ASN A 161 -2.28 -13.48 -0.16
C ASN A 161 -2.51 -14.52 -1.27
N VAL A 162 -1.46 -15.24 -1.68
CA VAL A 162 -1.51 -16.20 -2.79
C VAL A 162 -2.59 -17.28 -2.60
N GLY A 163 -2.89 -17.65 -1.34
CA GLY A 163 -3.96 -18.59 -1.00
C GLY A 163 -5.38 -18.09 -1.28
N LEU A 164 -5.57 -16.78 -1.44
CA LEU A 164 -6.86 -16.18 -1.81
C LEU A 164 -7.08 -16.18 -3.33
N LEU A 165 -6.05 -16.38 -4.15
CA LEU A 165 -6.18 -16.35 -5.60
C LEU A 165 -7.07 -17.50 -6.12
N SER A 166 -7.72 -17.26 -7.24
CA SER A 166 -8.58 -18.25 -7.94
C SER A 166 -8.20 -18.42 -9.40
N ASP A 167 -8.78 -19.42 -10.06
CA ASP A 167 -8.64 -19.63 -11.51
C ASP A 167 -9.86 -19.05 -12.28
N THR A 168 -10.70 -18.25 -11.62
CA THR A 168 -11.85 -17.59 -12.25
C THR A 168 -11.39 -16.36 -13.01
N GLU A 169 -11.51 -16.40 -14.34
CA GLU A 169 -11.12 -15.32 -15.24
C GLU A 169 -12.22 -14.25 -15.38
N TYR A 170 -11.79 -13.02 -15.63
CA TYR A 170 -12.62 -11.83 -15.86
C TYR A 170 -11.79 -10.82 -16.66
N ASN A 171 -12.42 -9.76 -17.16
CA ASN A 171 -11.68 -8.73 -17.89
C ASN A 171 -10.74 -7.96 -16.95
N ILE A 172 -9.47 -7.83 -17.34
CA ILE A 172 -8.41 -7.16 -16.59
C ILE A 172 -7.79 -5.99 -17.37
N GLU A 173 -8.26 -5.75 -18.59
CA GLU A 173 -7.78 -4.63 -19.42
C GLU A 173 -8.23 -3.28 -18.83
#